data_AF-A0A661UH56-F1
#
_entry.id   AF-A0A661UH56-F1
#
_cell.length_a   1.000
_cell.length_b   1.000
_cell.length_c   1.000
_cell.angle_alpha   90.00
_cell.angle_beta   90.00
_cell.angle_gamma   90.00
#
_symmetry.space_group_name_H-M   'P 1'
#
loop_
_entity.id
_entity.type
_entity.pdbx_description
1 polymer ?
#
loop_
_entity_poly.entity_id
_entity_poly.type
_entity_poly.pdbx_seq_one_letter_code
_entity_poly.pdbx_strand_id
1 'polypeptide(L)'
;MFRFFLLFILLNLIFELHALLPVNYLIVANEEIEDYTTFNEFIEWKTTKGYQITTNFVEISATVEEIDTWVEDQYNTIDPAPEFLLILGDVDGLYPVPSQIDGFPAGPSEMVSDLVYGVIGDVTNTNRVPQIQVGRLPFQTLDEFDIMIEKTLWYERDQFISNADISYLENVLGESNNNDNYWDWRNSLVEYGMGNYFNDTAANPYTGNTNNINGIAYYYPHADTTALMQNIIDDITEGVGFYYYIGNADKFQLKFPFFTIDHLNQLQNFQKYPIVYIGG
;
A
#
# COMPACT_ATOMS: atom_id res chain seq x y z
N MET A 1 13.90 6.61 -3.79
CA MET A 1 13.46 5.70 -2.71
C MET A 1 12.56 4.64 -3.34
N PHE A 2 12.72 3.33 -3.08
CA PHE A 2 11.70 2.34 -3.46
C PHE A 2 10.40 2.71 -2.76
N ARG A 3 9.38 3.14 -3.49
CA ARG A 3 8.08 3.51 -2.93
C ARG A 3 7.05 2.55 -3.49
N PHE A 4 6.89 1.41 -2.83
CA PHE A 4 5.73 0.56 -3.08
C PHE A 4 4.53 1.12 -2.31
N PHE A 5 3.48 1.41 -3.06
CA PHE A 5 2.20 1.89 -2.57
C PHE A 5 1.40 0.69 -2.06
N LEU A 6 1.70 0.24 -0.84
CA LEU A 6 1.35 -1.12 -0.41
C LEU A 6 0.08 -1.25 0.45
N LEU A 7 -0.49 -0.17 1.00
CA LEU A 7 -1.41 -0.36 2.13
C LEU A 7 -2.82 0.22 2.01
N PHE A 8 -3.15 1.02 1.00
CA PHE A 8 -4.47 1.67 0.98
C PHE A 8 -5.56 0.94 0.16
N ILE A 9 -5.17 0.13 -0.82
CA ILE A 9 -6.14 -0.47 -1.75
C ILE A 9 -6.75 -1.78 -1.20
N LEU A 10 -5.96 -2.59 -0.47
CA LEU A 10 -6.42 -3.87 0.12
C LEU A 10 -7.44 -3.71 1.25
N LEU A 11 -7.46 -2.55 1.92
CA LEU A 11 -8.25 -2.36 3.14
C LEU A 11 -9.72 -2.02 2.87
N ASN A 12 -10.04 -1.53 1.65
CA ASN A 12 -11.40 -1.18 1.26
C ASN A 12 -12.25 -2.37 0.76
N LEU A 13 -11.67 -3.56 0.61
CA LEU A 13 -12.37 -4.74 0.07
C LEU A 13 -12.91 -5.71 1.14
N ILE A 14 -12.63 -5.51 2.43
CA ILE A 14 -12.96 -6.48 3.50
C ILE A 14 -14.17 -6.08 4.39
N PHE A 15 -14.77 -4.89 4.24
CA PHE A 15 -15.86 -4.46 5.12
C PHE A 15 -17.16 -4.08 4.39
N GLU A 16 -17.92 -5.07 3.93
CA GLU A 16 -19.39 -4.88 3.75
C GLU A 16 -20.16 -4.95 5.09
N LEU A 17 -19.49 -5.19 6.23
CA LEU A 17 -20.13 -5.26 7.55
C LEU A 17 -20.21 -3.91 8.30
N HIS A 18 -19.54 -2.84 7.82
CA HIS A 18 -19.59 -1.49 8.42
C HIS A 18 -20.60 -0.54 7.77
N ALA A 19 -21.47 -1.02 6.87
CA ALA A 19 -22.47 -0.21 6.14
C ALA A 19 -23.58 0.42 7.01
N LEU A 20 -23.41 0.52 8.33
CA LEU A 20 -24.40 1.06 9.27
C LEU A 20 -24.01 2.40 9.92
N LEU A 21 -22.76 2.86 9.81
CA LEU A 21 -22.33 4.16 10.35
C LEU A 21 -21.35 4.88 9.41
N PRO A 22 -21.31 6.23 9.41
CA PRO A 22 -20.27 6.98 8.70
C PRO A 22 -18.89 6.59 9.23
N VAL A 23 -17.94 6.35 8.33
CA VAL A 23 -16.56 6.00 8.70
C VAL A 23 -15.73 7.28 8.79
N ASN A 24 -15.20 7.57 9.99
CA ASN A 24 -14.33 8.70 10.21
C ASN A 24 -12.91 8.41 9.70
N TYR A 25 -12.36 9.34 8.93
CA TYR A 25 -11.10 9.21 8.21
C TYR A 25 -10.25 10.45 8.48
N LEU A 26 -9.11 10.24 9.13
CA LEU A 26 -8.15 11.31 9.41
C LEU A 26 -7.16 11.47 8.27
N ILE A 27 -6.80 12.71 7.96
CA ILE A 27 -5.69 13.03 7.06
C ILE A 27 -4.73 13.95 7.80
N VAL A 28 -3.44 13.61 7.79
CA VAL A 28 -2.36 14.51 8.17
C VAL A 28 -1.57 14.81 6.91
N ALA A 29 -1.49 16.07 6.54
CA ALA A 29 -0.88 16.50 5.28
C ALA A 29 0.09 17.65 5.51
N ASN A 30 1.14 17.74 4.71
CA ASN A 30 1.97 18.94 4.70
C ASN A 30 1.12 20.16 4.25
N GLU A 31 1.28 21.31 4.91
CA GLU A 31 0.48 22.52 4.67
C GLU A 31 0.51 23.03 3.21
N GLU A 32 1.61 22.80 2.49
CA GLU A 32 1.79 23.31 1.13
C GLU A 32 0.78 22.70 0.12
N ILE A 33 0.07 21.63 0.50
CA ILE A 33 -0.97 21.01 -0.34
C ILE A 33 -2.41 21.36 0.07
N GLU A 34 -2.63 22.25 1.04
CA GLU A 34 -3.97 22.62 1.54
C GLU A 34 -4.92 23.09 0.41
N ASP A 35 -4.43 23.98 -0.45
CA ASP A 35 -5.20 24.51 -1.58
C ASP A 35 -4.94 23.77 -2.91
N TYR A 36 -4.25 22.62 -2.86
CA TYR A 36 -3.87 21.92 -4.10
C TYR A 36 -5.06 21.21 -4.74
N THR A 37 -5.23 21.36 -6.05
CA THR A 37 -6.45 20.89 -6.76
C THR A 37 -6.61 19.37 -6.67
N THR A 38 -5.52 18.62 -6.84
CA THR A 38 -5.54 17.16 -6.80
C THR A 38 -5.84 16.63 -5.39
N PHE A 39 -5.43 17.35 -4.34
CA PHE A 39 -5.84 17.05 -2.97
C PHE A 39 -7.36 17.21 -2.82
N ASN A 40 -7.91 18.34 -3.28
CA ASN A 40 -9.35 18.59 -3.21
C ASN A 40 -10.18 17.53 -3.96
N GLU A 41 -9.70 17.04 -5.12
CA GLU A 41 -10.36 15.96 -5.85
C GLU A 41 -10.36 14.64 -5.05
N PHE A 42 -9.25 14.32 -4.38
CA PHE A 42 -9.18 13.17 -3.49
C PHE A 42 -10.18 13.26 -2.33
N ILE A 43 -10.27 14.43 -1.69
CA ILE A 43 -11.25 14.68 -0.61
C ILE A 43 -12.66 14.49 -1.12
N GLU A 44 -13.01 15.12 -2.25
CA GLU A 44 -14.36 15.00 -2.85
C GLU A 44 -14.73 13.55 -3.13
N TRP A 45 -13.79 12.78 -3.69
CA TRP A 45 -14.00 11.36 -3.97
C TRP A 45 -14.24 10.55 -2.69
N LYS A 46 -13.40 10.70 -1.67
CA LYS A 46 -13.56 9.97 -0.41
C LYS A 46 -14.85 10.39 0.32
N THR A 47 -15.20 11.67 0.33
CA THR A 47 -16.50 12.12 0.86
C THR A 47 -17.67 11.52 0.08
N THR A 48 -17.57 11.41 -1.25
CA THR A 48 -18.58 10.74 -2.09
C THR A 48 -18.75 9.26 -1.74
N LYS A 49 -17.67 8.58 -1.35
CA LYS A 49 -17.71 7.19 -0.83
C LYS A 49 -18.33 7.08 0.58
N GLY A 50 -18.63 8.20 1.24
CA GLY A 50 -19.27 8.23 2.56
C GLY A 50 -18.31 8.42 3.74
N TYR A 51 -17.02 8.69 3.50
CA TYR A 51 -16.07 8.99 4.58
C TYR A 51 -16.31 10.40 5.15
N GLN A 52 -16.26 10.51 6.48
CA GLN A 52 -16.22 11.79 7.18
C GLN A 52 -14.75 12.18 7.39
N ILE A 53 -14.28 13.15 6.61
CA ILE A 53 -12.86 13.51 6.61
C ILE A 53 -12.57 14.64 7.59
N THR A 54 -11.55 14.44 8.42
CA THR A 54 -10.93 15.49 9.22
C THR A 54 -9.47 15.61 8.81
N THR A 55 -9.05 16.79 8.35
CA THR A 55 -7.68 17.04 7.90
C THR A 55 -6.93 17.92 8.89
N ASN A 56 -5.67 17.59 9.15
CA ASN A 56 -4.70 18.43 9.83
C ASN A 56 -3.55 18.74 8.87
N PHE A 57 -3.43 20.02 8.52
CA PHE A 57 -2.30 20.52 7.76
C PHE A 57 -1.18 20.90 8.72
N VAL A 58 -0.01 20.28 8.54
CA VAL A 58 1.12 20.43 9.43
C VAL A 58 2.24 21.20 8.75
N GLU A 59 2.83 22.11 9.51
CA GLU A 59 3.96 22.91 9.08
C GLU A 59 5.23 22.06 8.98
N ILE A 60 6.21 22.54 8.22
CA ILE A 60 7.51 21.86 8.06
C ILE A 60 8.22 21.54 9.39
N SER A 61 7.93 22.33 10.44
CA SER A 61 8.51 22.17 11.78
C SER A 61 7.73 21.23 12.71
N ALA A 62 6.63 20.64 12.24
CA ALA A 62 5.83 19.73 13.06
C ALA A 62 6.66 18.55 13.56
N THR A 63 6.30 18.06 14.74
CA THR A 63 6.97 16.95 15.42
C THR A 63 6.09 15.71 15.43
N VAL A 64 6.71 14.54 15.64
CA VAL A 64 5.98 13.28 15.81
C VAL A 64 4.98 13.38 16.99
N GLU A 65 5.39 13.99 18.10
CA GLU A 65 4.56 14.13 19.30
C GLU A 65 3.32 15.01 19.03
N GLU A 66 3.45 16.10 18.27
CA GLU A 66 2.31 16.96 17.93
C GLU A 66 1.28 16.24 17.04
N ILE A 67 1.75 15.45 16.07
CA ILE A 67 0.87 14.69 15.18
C ILE A 67 0.17 13.57 15.95
N ASP A 68 0.93 12.83 16.77
CA ASP A 68 0.40 11.74 17.60
C ASP A 68 -0.66 12.25 18.58
N THR A 69 -0.36 13.34 19.29
CA THR A 69 -1.32 14.02 20.18
C THR A 69 -2.60 14.40 19.44
N TRP A 70 -2.48 14.96 18.23
CA TRP A 70 -3.64 15.34 17.43
C TRP A 70 -4.49 14.11 17.04
N VAL A 71 -3.86 13.01 16.61
CA VAL A 71 -4.55 11.77 16.26
C VAL A 71 -5.27 11.17 17.47
N GLU A 72 -4.61 11.12 18.63
CA GLU A 72 -5.22 10.65 19.88
C GLU A 72 -6.41 11.53 20.30
N ASP A 73 -6.28 12.85 20.18
CA ASP A 73 -7.36 13.78 20.46
C ASP A 73 -8.58 13.52 19.54
N GLN A 74 -8.35 13.31 18.24
CA GLN A 74 -9.44 12.95 17.31
C GLN A 74 -10.06 11.60 17.68
N TYR A 75 -9.24 10.60 17.99
CA TYR A 75 -9.72 9.27 18.37
C TYR A 75 -10.59 9.29 19.63
N ASN A 76 -10.20 10.09 20.63
CA ASN A 76 -10.92 10.18 21.90
C ASN A 76 -12.18 11.05 21.84
N THR A 77 -12.34 11.90 20.82
CA THR A 77 -13.42 12.89 20.74
C THR A 77 -14.45 12.64 19.64
N ILE A 78 -14.06 12.01 18.53
CA ILE A 78 -14.97 11.68 17.43
C ILE A 78 -15.69 10.36 17.71
N ASP A 79 -17.00 10.32 17.47
CA ASP A 79 -17.85 9.12 17.64
C ASP A 79 -18.67 8.84 16.36
N PRO A 80 -18.54 7.67 15.71
CA PRO A 80 -17.61 6.58 16.04
C PRO A 80 -16.14 6.99 15.87
N ALA A 81 -15.22 6.37 16.62
CA ALA A 81 -13.79 6.68 16.52
C ALA A 81 -13.28 6.50 15.07
N PRO A 82 -12.26 7.27 14.64
CA PRO A 82 -11.68 7.14 13.31
C PRO A 82 -11.09 5.75 13.07
N GLU A 83 -11.38 5.18 11.89
CA GLU A 83 -10.85 3.87 11.48
C GLU A 83 -9.56 4.01 10.67
N PHE A 84 -9.38 5.13 9.97
CA PHE A 84 -8.27 5.36 9.04
C PHE A 84 -7.51 6.64 9.36
N LEU A 85 -6.20 6.59 9.13
CA LEU A 85 -5.31 7.74 9.05
C LEU A 85 -4.49 7.65 7.76
N LEU A 86 -4.55 8.70 6.93
CA LEU A 86 -3.66 8.87 5.79
C LEU A 86 -2.69 10.01 6.02
N ILE A 87 -1.42 9.70 5.84
CA ILE A 87 -0.34 10.69 5.88
C ILE A 87 0.04 11.08 4.46
N LEU A 88 -0.01 12.38 4.14
CA LEU A 88 0.34 12.95 2.85
C LEU A 88 1.61 13.80 2.99
N GLY A 89 2.74 13.17 2.70
CA GLY A 89 4.08 13.77 2.80
C GLY A 89 5.14 12.70 3.02
N ASP A 90 6.39 13.01 2.70
CA ASP A 90 7.52 12.12 2.98
C ASP A 90 8.07 12.37 4.40
N VAL A 91 8.99 11.56 4.89
CA VAL A 91 9.61 11.73 6.21
C VAL A 91 10.66 12.86 6.22
N ASP A 92 11.08 13.28 5.02
CA ASP A 92 12.05 14.34 4.76
C ASP A 92 11.70 15.12 3.46
N GLY A 93 12.60 16.00 3.03
CA GLY A 93 12.47 16.70 1.75
C GLY A 93 11.67 18.00 1.84
N LEU A 94 10.94 18.32 0.75
CA LEU A 94 10.21 19.57 0.60
C LEU A 94 8.82 19.55 1.24
N TYR A 95 8.20 18.37 1.36
CA TYR A 95 6.87 18.17 1.92
C TYR A 95 6.91 17.18 3.08
N PRO A 96 7.70 17.46 4.14
CA PRO A 96 7.86 16.50 5.22
C PRO A 96 6.60 16.45 6.08
N VAL A 97 6.25 15.23 6.47
CA VAL A 97 5.39 14.90 7.61
C VAL A 97 6.17 13.87 8.43
N PRO A 98 6.65 14.21 9.63
CA PRO A 98 7.59 13.38 10.37
C PRO A 98 7.02 12.00 10.70
N SER A 99 7.90 11.07 11.01
CA SER A 99 7.59 9.72 11.45
C SER A 99 8.58 9.32 12.54
N GLN A 100 8.25 8.32 13.34
CA GLN A 100 9.13 7.91 14.43
C GLN A 100 10.40 7.26 13.87
N ILE A 101 11.55 7.87 14.15
CA ILE A 101 12.87 7.29 13.92
C ILE A 101 13.30 6.58 15.20
N ASP A 102 13.84 5.37 15.08
CA ASP A 102 14.36 4.54 16.19
C ASP A 102 13.32 3.94 17.16
N GLY A 103 12.08 3.73 16.70
CA GLY A 103 10.97 3.21 17.52
C GLY A 103 11.01 1.71 17.85
N PHE A 104 11.97 0.92 17.32
CA PHE A 104 12.05 -0.51 17.63
C PHE A 104 13.16 -0.79 18.66
N PRO A 105 12.84 -1.25 19.89
CA PRO A 105 13.86 -1.54 20.91
C PRO A 105 14.82 -2.71 20.57
N ALA A 106 14.80 -3.21 19.33
CA ALA A 106 15.71 -4.20 18.79
C ALA A 106 16.04 -3.97 17.30
N GLY A 107 15.78 -2.77 16.76
CA GLY A 107 15.89 -2.48 15.33
C GLY A 107 17.19 -1.75 15.01
N PRO A 108 17.69 -1.81 13.75
CA PRO A 108 18.76 -0.92 13.33
C PRO A 108 18.38 0.55 13.55
N SER A 109 19.37 1.38 13.86
CA SER A 109 19.26 2.81 14.21
C SER A 109 18.85 3.74 13.03
N GLU A 110 18.10 3.19 12.08
CA GLU A 110 17.65 3.85 10.84
C GLU A 110 16.24 3.38 10.42
N MET A 111 15.50 2.69 11.32
CA MET A 111 14.12 2.29 11.03
C MET A 111 13.17 3.44 11.27
N VAL A 112 12.29 3.67 10.29
CA VAL A 112 11.22 4.67 10.35
C VAL A 112 9.88 3.96 10.44
N SER A 113 8.98 4.44 11.29
CA SER A 113 7.70 3.77 11.57
C SER A 113 6.57 4.76 11.85
N ASP A 114 5.48 4.62 11.10
CA ASP A 114 4.21 5.31 11.35
C ASP A 114 3.33 4.58 12.39
N LEU A 115 3.84 3.50 13.03
CA LEU A 115 3.11 2.73 14.04
C LEU A 115 2.62 3.61 15.20
N VAL A 116 3.41 4.62 15.58
CA VAL A 116 3.09 5.53 16.69
C VAL A 116 1.70 6.15 16.50
N TYR A 117 1.39 6.65 15.31
CA TYR A 117 0.12 7.29 15.00
C TYR A 117 -1.08 6.34 14.94
N GLY A 118 -0.84 5.02 14.93
CA GLY A 118 -1.89 4.02 14.91
C GLY A 118 -2.24 3.49 16.30
N VAL A 119 -1.36 3.69 17.28
CA VAL A 119 -1.46 3.12 18.62
C VAL A 119 -1.88 4.21 19.59
N ILE A 120 -3.06 4.07 20.20
CA ILE A 120 -3.56 5.03 21.17
C ILE A 120 -2.89 4.78 22.52
N GLY A 121 -2.29 5.84 23.08
CA GLY A 121 -1.40 5.83 24.23
C GLY A 121 0.01 5.32 23.90
N ASP A 122 0.90 5.36 24.90
CA ASP A 122 2.31 4.99 24.72
C ASP A 122 2.52 3.65 23.98
N VAL A 123 3.38 3.65 22.95
CA VAL A 123 3.84 2.44 22.29
C VAL A 123 4.80 1.68 23.22
N THR A 124 4.32 0.57 23.78
CA THR A 124 5.08 -0.25 24.74
C THR A 124 5.14 -1.71 24.27
N ASN A 125 5.85 -2.62 24.93
CA ASN A 125 5.80 -4.06 24.56
C ASN A 125 4.40 -4.68 24.71
N THR A 126 3.51 -4.05 25.48
CA THR A 126 2.14 -4.51 25.73
C THR A 126 1.08 -3.70 24.99
N ASN A 127 1.45 -2.59 24.36
CA ASN A 127 0.58 -1.72 23.57
C ASN A 127 1.24 -1.45 22.20
N ARG A 128 0.94 -2.31 21.21
CA ARG A 128 1.51 -2.24 19.84
C ARG A 128 0.51 -2.61 18.74
N VAL A 129 -0.72 -2.89 19.11
CA VAL A 129 -1.76 -3.23 18.12
C VAL A 129 -2.43 -1.92 17.75
N PRO A 130 -2.35 -1.48 16.48
CA PRO A 130 -3.00 -0.26 16.06
C PRO A 130 -4.51 -0.33 16.28
N GLN A 131 -5.09 0.74 16.82
CA GLN A 131 -6.53 0.98 16.85
C GLN A 131 -7.00 1.73 15.61
N ILE A 132 -6.10 2.45 14.93
CA ILE A 132 -6.35 3.15 13.67
C ILE A 132 -5.49 2.53 12.56
N GLN A 133 -6.06 2.35 11.38
CA GLN A 133 -5.36 1.86 10.20
C GLN A 133 -4.60 3.00 9.52
N VAL A 134 -3.27 2.95 9.61
CA VAL A 134 -2.38 4.01 9.10
C VAL A 134 -1.82 3.67 7.73
N GLY A 135 -1.89 4.62 6.79
CA GLY A 135 -1.19 4.57 5.52
C GLY A 135 -0.47 5.88 5.22
N ARG A 136 0.54 5.85 4.35
CA ARG A 136 1.29 7.04 3.92
C ARG A 136 1.40 7.07 2.39
N LEU A 137 1.21 8.26 1.81
CA LEU A 137 1.58 8.58 0.43
C LEU A 137 2.80 9.52 0.47
N PRO A 138 4.04 8.99 0.38
CA PRO A 138 5.23 9.81 0.46
C PRO A 138 5.55 10.47 -0.88
N PHE A 139 5.70 11.79 -0.88
CA PHE A 139 6.10 12.59 -2.05
C PHE A 139 7.14 13.65 -1.68
N GLN A 140 8.07 13.90 -2.59
CA GLN A 140 9.05 14.99 -2.52
C GLN A 140 8.82 16.05 -3.60
N THR A 141 7.88 15.82 -4.52
CA THR A 141 7.44 16.78 -5.54
C THR A 141 5.92 16.71 -5.72
N LEU A 142 5.31 17.77 -6.24
CA LEU A 142 3.87 17.77 -6.55
C LEU A 142 3.53 16.79 -7.68
N ASP A 143 4.43 16.57 -8.64
CA ASP A 143 4.23 15.55 -9.69
C ASP A 143 4.13 14.14 -9.10
N GLU A 144 4.95 13.81 -8.09
CA GLU A 144 4.83 12.54 -7.36
C GLU A 144 3.51 12.42 -6.62
N PHE A 145 3.04 13.51 -6.00
CA PHE A 145 1.74 13.57 -5.33
C PHE A 145 0.59 13.32 -6.32
N ASP A 146 0.60 14.04 -7.45
CA ASP A 146 -0.40 13.89 -8.51
C ASP A 146 -0.47 12.46 -9.01
N ILE A 147 0.68 11.86 -9.35
CA ILE A 147 0.75 10.47 -9.82
C ILE A 147 0.14 9.50 -8.79
N MET A 148 0.38 9.69 -7.49
CA MET A 148 -0.15 8.81 -6.45
C MET A 148 -1.66 8.95 -6.25
N ILE A 149 -2.17 10.18 -6.27
CA ILE A 149 -3.61 10.44 -6.14
C ILE A 149 -4.35 9.97 -7.40
N GLU A 150 -3.85 10.32 -8.59
CA GLU A 150 -4.46 9.91 -9.87
C GLU A 150 -4.52 8.38 -10.01
N LYS A 151 -3.47 7.65 -9.60
CA LYS A 151 -3.52 6.17 -9.57
C LYS A 151 -4.56 5.64 -8.60
N THR A 152 -4.75 6.31 -7.47
CA THR A 152 -5.76 5.95 -6.47
C THR A 152 -7.18 6.21 -7.00
N LEU A 153 -7.42 7.37 -7.62
CA LEU A 153 -8.70 7.71 -8.26
C LEU A 153 -8.99 6.80 -9.45
N TRP A 154 -7.96 6.46 -10.24
CA TRP A 154 -8.07 5.50 -11.32
C TRP A 154 -8.57 4.14 -10.82
N TYR A 155 -7.89 3.60 -9.80
CA TYR A 155 -8.23 2.29 -9.24
C TYR A 155 -9.62 2.28 -8.59
N GLU A 156 -9.99 3.33 -7.86
CA GLU A 156 -11.26 3.33 -7.14
C GLU A 156 -12.46 3.80 -7.96
N ARG A 157 -12.26 4.60 -9.02
CA ARG A 157 -13.32 5.32 -9.74
C ARG A 157 -13.16 5.26 -11.25
N ASP A 158 -12.06 5.79 -11.79
CA ASP A 158 -12.02 6.16 -13.21
C ASP A 158 -12.00 4.97 -14.16
N GLN A 159 -11.40 3.84 -13.75
CA GLN A 159 -11.40 2.62 -14.56
C GLN A 159 -12.81 2.07 -14.82
N PHE A 160 -13.76 2.30 -13.90
CA PHE A 160 -15.12 1.78 -13.99
C PHE A 160 -16.06 2.68 -14.81
N ILE A 161 -15.71 3.95 -15.01
CA ILE A 161 -16.53 4.91 -15.77
C ILE A 161 -15.95 5.19 -17.17
N SER A 162 -14.69 4.85 -17.42
CA SER A 162 -13.99 5.13 -18.69
C SER A 162 -14.11 4.04 -19.76
N ASN A 163 -14.80 2.93 -19.49
CA ASN A 163 -14.76 1.70 -20.29
C ASN A 163 -13.33 1.16 -20.48
N ALA A 164 -12.47 1.32 -19.47
CA ALA A 164 -11.13 0.75 -19.49
C ALA A 164 -11.16 -0.79 -19.52
N ASP A 165 -10.12 -1.38 -20.09
CA ASP A 165 -9.89 -2.81 -19.97
C ASP A 165 -9.39 -3.14 -18.56
N ILE A 166 -10.29 -3.66 -17.73
CA ILE A 166 -10.02 -4.05 -16.34
C ILE A 166 -9.66 -5.54 -16.20
N SER A 167 -9.44 -6.28 -17.31
CA SER A 167 -9.06 -7.70 -17.26
C SER A 167 -7.75 -7.96 -16.51
N TYR A 168 -6.89 -6.95 -16.39
CA TYR A 168 -5.66 -7.02 -15.59
C TYR A 168 -5.94 -7.39 -14.12
N LEU A 169 -7.13 -7.06 -13.58
CA LEU A 169 -7.55 -7.42 -12.22
C LEU A 169 -7.67 -8.94 -12.00
N GLU A 170 -7.80 -9.72 -13.09
CA GLU A 170 -7.89 -11.19 -13.03
C GLU A 170 -6.50 -11.86 -13.01
N ASN A 171 -5.42 -11.10 -13.22
CA ASN A 171 -4.05 -11.63 -13.21
C ASN A 171 -3.40 -11.40 -11.85
N VAL A 172 -2.80 -12.45 -11.28
CA VAL A 172 -2.05 -12.38 -10.02
C VAL A 172 -0.65 -12.93 -10.21
N LEU A 173 0.36 -12.13 -9.87
CA LEU A 173 1.78 -12.52 -9.92
C LEU A 173 2.26 -12.88 -8.51
N GLY A 174 2.78 -14.09 -8.35
CA GLY A 174 3.39 -14.58 -7.12
C GLY A 174 4.85 -14.96 -7.35
N GLU A 175 5.74 -14.46 -6.52
CA GLU A 175 7.18 -14.66 -6.67
C GLU A 175 7.80 -15.05 -5.33
N SER A 176 8.56 -16.14 -5.33
CA SER A 176 9.38 -16.54 -4.19
C SER A 176 10.86 -16.33 -4.53
N ASN A 177 11.62 -15.73 -3.63
CA ASN A 177 13.02 -15.49 -3.91
C ASN A 177 13.86 -16.78 -4.02
N ASN A 178 15.08 -16.62 -4.55
CA ASN A 178 15.91 -17.73 -5.00
C ASN A 178 17.29 -17.86 -4.32
N ASN A 179 17.50 -17.43 -3.07
CA ASN A 179 18.84 -17.60 -2.48
C ASN A 179 18.94 -17.60 -0.95
N ASP A 180 18.46 -18.66 -0.30
CA ASP A 180 18.84 -19.05 1.06
C ASP A 180 18.27 -20.43 1.46
N ASN A 181 18.65 -20.91 2.65
CA ASN A 181 18.14 -22.15 3.26
C ASN A 181 16.65 -22.08 3.66
N TYR A 182 15.93 -21.07 3.17
CA TYR A 182 14.56 -20.69 3.52
C TYR A 182 13.63 -20.73 2.31
N TRP A 183 14.12 -21.18 1.15
CA TRP A 183 13.33 -21.28 -0.08
C TRP A 183 12.07 -22.13 0.06
N ASP A 184 12.08 -23.13 0.95
CA ASP A 184 11.00 -24.10 1.12
C ASP A 184 9.71 -23.45 1.65
N TRP A 185 9.79 -22.66 2.71
CA TRP A 185 8.63 -21.95 3.24
C TRP A 185 8.20 -20.77 2.35
N ARG A 186 9.14 -20.15 1.63
CA ARG A 186 8.84 -19.08 0.67
C ARG A 186 8.03 -19.59 -0.52
N ASN A 187 8.48 -20.69 -1.14
CA ASN A 187 7.69 -21.40 -2.15
C ASN A 187 6.34 -21.82 -1.59
N SER A 188 6.32 -22.43 -0.39
CA SER A 188 5.08 -22.90 0.22
C SER A 188 4.04 -21.78 0.40
N LEU A 189 4.47 -20.56 0.71
CA LEU A 189 3.55 -19.42 0.85
C LEU A 189 2.98 -18.98 -0.51
N VAL A 190 3.82 -18.95 -1.55
CA VAL A 190 3.36 -18.65 -2.91
C VAL A 190 2.43 -19.75 -3.43
N GLU A 191 2.81 -21.02 -3.26
CA GLU A 191 2.01 -22.20 -3.62
C GLU A 191 0.68 -22.22 -2.88
N TYR A 192 0.65 -21.83 -1.60
CA TYR A 192 -0.60 -21.74 -0.85
C TYR A 192 -1.54 -20.69 -1.45
N GLY A 193 -1.04 -19.50 -1.76
CA GLY A 193 -1.81 -18.46 -2.44
C GLY A 193 -2.37 -18.93 -3.79
N MET A 194 -1.48 -19.46 -4.64
CA MET A 194 -1.82 -19.95 -5.98
C MET A 194 -2.81 -21.13 -5.93
N GLY A 195 -2.60 -22.09 -5.03
CA GLY A 195 -3.43 -23.28 -4.91
C GLY A 195 -4.82 -23.03 -4.32
N ASN A 196 -4.99 -22.01 -3.47
CA ASN A 196 -6.25 -21.79 -2.74
C ASN A 196 -7.07 -20.59 -3.25
N TYR A 197 -6.40 -19.56 -3.79
CA TYR A 197 -7.06 -18.27 -4.09
C TYR A 197 -6.79 -17.77 -5.51
N PHE A 198 -5.55 -17.89 -5.98
CA PHE A 198 -5.12 -17.31 -7.25
C PHE A 198 -5.07 -18.35 -8.37
N ASN A 199 -6.21 -18.98 -8.61
CA ASN A 199 -6.39 -19.94 -9.70
C ASN A 199 -7.80 -19.88 -10.29
N ASP A 200 -7.98 -20.54 -11.43
CA ASP A 200 -9.21 -20.57 -12.22
C ASP A 200 -10.36 -21.34 -11.54
N THR A 201 -10.05 -22.17 -10.54
CA THR A 201 -11.05 -22.97 -9.81
C THR A 201 -11.48 -22.39 -8.47
N ALA A 202 -10.77 -21.38 -7.94
CA ALA A 202 -11.06 -20.80 -6.65
C ALA A 202 -12.44 -20.12 -6.66
N ALA A 203 -13.33 -20.56 -5.78
CA ALA A 203 -14.66 -20.00 -5.64
C ALA A 203 -14.63 -18.78 -4.70
N ASN A 204 -15.31 -17.71 -5.11
CA ASN A 204 -15.61 -16.58 -4.24
C ASN A 204 -16.42 -17.07 -3.03
N PRO A 205 -15.97 -16.84 -1.78
CA PRO A 205 -16.66 -17.34 -0.61
C PRO A 205 -18.04 -16.69 -0.38
N TYR A 206 -18.29 -15.52 -0.96
CA TYR A 206 -19.55 -14.79 -0.83
C TYR A 206 -20.55 -15.15 -1.94
N THR A 207 -20.08 -15.28 -3.18
CA THR A 207 -20.97 -15.51 -4.34
C THR A 207 -21.02 -16.98 -4.80
N GLY A 208 -20.02 -17.78 -4.43
CA GLY A 208 -19.87 -19.17 -4.87
C GLY A 208 -19.39 -19.33 -6.32
N ASN A 209 -19.25 -18.25 -7.07
CA ASN A 209 -18.75 -18.27 -8.45
C ASN A 209 -17.22 -18.42 -8.48
N THR A 210 -16.68 -19.08 -9.50
CA THR A 210 -15.23 -19.12 -9.73
C THR A 210 -14.72 -17.73 -10.06
N ASN A 211 -13.62 -17.32 -9.41
CA ASN A 211 -13.02 -15.99 -9.62
C ASN A 211 -12.27 -15.88 -10.96
N ASN A 212 -12.03 -17.00 -11.67
CA ASN A 212 -11.32 -17.05 -12.96
C ASN A 212 -9.95 -16.35 -12.92
N ILE A 213 -9.23 -16.46 -11.80
CA ILE A 213 -7.94 -15.80 -11.62
C ILE A 213 -6.85 -16.56 -12.38
N ASN A 214 -6.07 -15.82 -13.16
CA ASN A 214 -4.86 -16.31 -13.80
C ASN A 214 -3.66 -16.09 -12.86
N GLY A 215 -3.24 -17.17 -12.20
CA GLY A 215 -2.05 -17.18 -11.34
C GLY A 215 -0.77 -17.36 -12.14
N ILE A 216 0.11 -16.37 -12.08
CA ILE A 216 1.45 -16.36 -12.68
C ILE A 216 2.46 -16.53 -11.55
N ALA A 217 3.21 -17.64 -11.55
CA ALA A 217 4.08 -17.97 -10.43
C ALA A 217 5.54 -18.19 -10.84
N TYR A 218 6.45 -17.54 -10.12
CA TYR A 218 7.89 -17.71 -10.23
C TYR A 218 8.43 -18.35 -8.94
N TYR A 219 8.69 -19.66 -9.01
CA TYR A 219 9.14 -20.48 -7.88
C TYR A 219 10.65 -20.75 -7.91
N TYR A 220 11.26 -20.87 -6.72
CA TYR A 220 12.56 -21.52 -6.62
C TYR A 220 12.49 -23.00 -7.08
N PRO A 221 13.53 -23.55 -7.74
CA PRO A 221 14.71 -22.88 -8.26
C PRO A 221 14.48 -22.28 -9.64
N HIS A 222 14.95 -21.05 -9.87
CA HIS A 222 15.08 -20.47 -11.20
C HIS A 222 16.42 -19.75 -11.33
N ALA A 223 16.98 -19.63 -12.53
CA ALA A 223 18.23 -18.87 -12.70
C ALA A 223 17.93 -17.36 -12.69
N ASP A 224 18.69 -16.57 -11.94
CA ASP A 224 18.61 -15.11 -11.98
C ASP A 224 19.26 -14.60 -13.27
N THR A 225 18.43 -14.44 -14.29
CA THR A 225 18.85 -14.13 -15.66
C THR A 225 18.11 -12.92 -16.18
N THR A 226 18.71 -12.21 -17.12
CA THR A 226 18.04 -11.11 -17.85
C THR A 226 16.75 -11.57 -18.51
N ALA A 227 16.66 -12.83 -18.96
CA ALA A 227 15.44 -13.38 -19.54
C ALA A 227 14.31 -13.51 -18.52
N LEU A 228 14.60 -13.98 -17.30
CA LEU A 228 13.62 -14.01 -16.21
C LEU A 228 13.14 -12.61 -15.85
N MET A 229 14.05 -11.64 -15.77
CA MET A 229 13.72 -10.23 -15.56
C MET A 229 12.84 -9.64 -16.63
N GLN A 230 13.12 -9.95 -17.89
CA GLN A 230 12.25 -9.52 -18.97
C GLN A 230 10.86 -10.13 -18.84
N ASN A 231 10.73 -11.43 -18.52
CA ASN A 231 9.43 -12.06 -18.34
C ASN A 231 8.60 -11.40 -17.22
N ILE A 232 9.20 -11.11 -16.05
CA ILE A 232 8.49 -10.44 -14.95
C ILE A 232 8.07 -9.02 -15.35
N ILE A 233 8.94 -8.27 -16.03
CA ILE A 233 8.62 -6.93 -16.56
C ILE A 233 7.47 -7.01 -17.57
N ASP A 234 7.49 -8.01 -18.45
CA ASP A 234 6.47 -8.23 -19.48
C ASP A 234 5.12 -8.57 -18.84
N ASP A 235 5.09 -9.47 -17.84
CA ASP A 235 3.86 -9.84 -17.11
C ASP A 235 3.24 -8.62 -16.41
N ILE A 236 4.06 -7.82 -15.70
CA ILE A 236 3.59 -6.60 -15.02
C ILE A 236 3.09 -5.58 -16.06
N THR A 237 3.78 -5.46 -17.20
CA THR A 237 3.42 -4.55 -18.29
C THR A 237 2.13 -4.96 -18.99
N GLU A 238 1.92 -6.26 -19.21
CA GLU A 238 0.68 -6.82 -19.77
C GLU A 238 -0.50 -6.57 -18.81
N GLY A 239 -0.23 -6.62 -17.51
CA GLY A 239 -1.10 -6.12 -16.46
C GLY A 239 -1.41 -7.19 -15.42
N VAL A 240 -1.10 -6.88 -14.16
CA VAL A 240 -1.42 -7.70 -13.00
C VAL A 240 -2.20 -6.87 -11.98
N GLY A 241 -3.24 -7.45 -11.38
CA GLY A 241 -4.07 -6.80 -10.38
C GLY A 241 -3.47 -6.88 -8.98
N PHE A 242 -2.80 -8.00 -8.70
CA PHE A 242 -2.07 -8.23 -7.46
C PHE A 242 -0.71 -8.84 -7.76
N TYR A 243 0.34 -8.27 -7.17
CA TYR A 243 1.70 -8.81 -7.21
C TYR A 243 2.18 -9.03 -5.79
N TYR A 244 2.55 -10.25 -5.43
CA TYR A 244 3.14 -10.51 -4.13
C TYR A 244 4.48 -11.22 -4.23
N TYR A 245 5.48 -10.63 -3.59
CA TYR A 245 6.85 -11.12 -3.54
C TYR A 245 7.17 -11.59 -2.12
N ILE A 246 7.68 -12.81 -2.00
CA ILE A 246 8.09 -13.43 -0.74
C ILE A 246 9.60 -13.69 -0.77
N GLY A 247 10.36 -12.82 -0.10
CA GLY A 247 11.75 -13.05 0.25
C GLY A 247 12.54 -11.78 0.49
N ASN A 248 13.84 -11.82 0.22
CA ASN A 248 14.74 -10.74 0.63
C ASN A 248 14.56 -9.49 -0.24
N ALA A 249 14.51 -8.31 0.37
CA ALA A 249 14.47 -7.02 -0.33
C ALA A 249 15.37 -6.00 0.39
N ASP A 250 15.65 -4.88 -0.26
CA ASP A 250 16.19 -3.69 0.38
C ASP A 250 15.54 -2.43 -0.21
N LYS A 251 16.01 -1.24 0.22
CA LYS A 251 15.46 0.05 -0.21
C LYS A 251 15.63 0.40 -1.69
N PHE A 252 16.23 -0.48 -2.49
CA PHE A 252 16.48 -0.28 -3.92
C PHE A 252 16.02 -1.44 -4.81
N GLN A 253 15.70 -2.61 -4.26
CA GLN A 253 15.40 -3.80 -5.05
C GLN A 253 14.72 -4.93 -4.27
N LEU A 254 13.99 -5.77 -5.02
CA LEU A 254 13.72 -7.15 -4.65
C LEU A 254 14.93 -8.01 -5.02
N LYS A 255 15.31 -8.98 -4.17
CA LYS A 255 16.54 -9.76 -4.36
C LYS A 255 16.27 -11.20 -4.77
N PHE A 256 16.83 -11.58 -5.91
CA PHE A 256 16.82 -12.94 -6.44
C PHE A 256 15.42 -13.40 -6.83
N PRO A 257 14.92 -12.95 -7.97
CA PRO A 257 15.63 -12.21 -9.02
C PRO A 257 15.70 -10.69 -8.78
N PHE A 258 16.73 -10.02 -9.32
CA PHE A 258 17.01 -8.60 -9.03
C PHE A 258 16.04 -7.64 -9.76
N PHE A 259 14.89 -7.35 -9.15
CA PHE A 259 13.98 -6.30 -9.61
C PHE A 259 14.34 -4.95 -8.96
N THR A 260 14.92 -4.02 -9.74
CA THR A 260 15.51 -2.76 -9.24
C THR A 260 14.65 -1.53 -9.58
N ILE A 261 15.06 -0.35 -9.11
CA ILE A 261 14.40 0.93 -9.48
C ILE A 261 14.45 1.16 -10.99
N ASP A 262 15.55 0.78 -11.64
CA ASP A 262 15.69 0.95 -13.07
C ASP A 262 14.69 0.07 -13.83
N HIS A 263 14.40 -1.15 -13.34
CA HIS A 263 13.36 -2.01 -13.89
C HIS A 263 11.95 -1.43 -13.63
N LEU A 264 11.70 -0.90 -12.43
CA LEU A 264 10.44 -0.21 -12.10
C LEU A 264 10.17 0.96 -13.06
N ASN A 265 11.20 1.75 -13.39
CA ASN A 265 11.11 2.87 -14.31
C ASN A 265 10.90 2.46 -15.78
N GLN A 266 11.04 1.18 -16.11
CA GLN A 266 10.83 0.64 -17.47
C GLN A 266 9.42 0.09 -17.67
N LEU A 267 8.62 -0.08 -16.60
CA LEU A 267 7.28 -0.63 -16.70
C LEU A 267 6.37 0.22 -17.60
N GLN A 268 5.59 -0.47 -18.45
CA GLN A 268 4.64 0.17 -19.37
C GLN A 268 3.19 -0.18 -19.04
N ASN A 269 2.87 -0.33 -17.75
CA ASN A 269 1.56 -0.72 -17.24
C ASN A 269 0.64 0.49 -16.97
N PHE A 270 0.60 1.46 -17.89
CA PHE A 270 -0.30 2.60 -17.77
C PHE A 270 -1.75 2.12 -17.60
N GLN A 271 -2.47 2.68 -16.61
CA GLN A 271 -3.84 2.32 -16.24
C GLN A 271 -4.05 0.87 -15.77
N LYS A 272 -2.97 0.12 -15.51
CA LYS A 272 -2.97 -1.26 -15.01
C LYS A 272 -2.13 -1.33 -13.75
N TYR A 273 -2.61 -0.68 -12.70
CA TYR A 273 -1.84 -0.47 -11.47
C TYR A 273 -2.07 -1.63 -10.49
N PRO A 274 -1.06 -2.49 -10.23
CA PRO A 274 -1.20 -3.57 -9.26
C PRO A 274 -1.23 -3.04 -7.83
N ILE A 275 -1.95 -3.77 -6.98
CA ILE A 275 -1.61 -3.79 -5.56
C ILE A 275 -0.38 -4.68 -5.42
N VAL A 276 0.65 -4.21 -4.73
CA VAL A 276 1.83 -5.02 -4.45
C VAL A 276 1.83 -5.47 -3.00
N TYR A 277 2.41 -6.61 -2.68
CA TYR A 277 2.74 -7.06 -1.33
C TYR A 277 4.19 -7.56 -1.30
N ILE A 278 4.97 -7.14 -0.31
CA ILE A 278 6.36 -7.59 -0.13
C ILE A 278 6.47 -8.18 1.27
N GLY A 279 6.69 -9.50 1.34
CA GLY A 279 6.97 -10.23 2.58
C GLY A 279 8.42 -10.68 2.62
N GLY A 280 9.08 -10.54 3.78
CA GLY A 280 10.47 -10.92 4.01
C GLY A 280 10.64 -12.04 5.03
#